data_AF-A0A3B8ULT4-F1
#
_entry.id   AF-A0A3B8ULT4-F1
#
_cell.length_a   1.000
_cell.length_b   1.000
_cell.length_c   1.000
_cell.angle_alpha   90.00
_cell.angle_beta   90.00
_cell.angle_gamma   90.00
#
_symmetry.space_group_name_H-M   'P 1'
#
loop_
_entity.id
_entity.type
_entity.pdbx_description
1 polymer ?
#
loop_
_entity_poly.entity_id
_entity_poly.type
_entity_poly.pdbx_seq_one_letter_code
_entity_poly.pdbx_strand_id
1 'polypeptide(L)'
;LMKNYSKNDNPVMLSGYQFIFGGIVMVIVGLIMGGRINHISLSAVLMLLYLACISAVAYSLWGILLKHNPVSKVAIFGFTNPVFGVLLSAWWLGEGSSELGINALIALILVSIGILIVNVRKQ
;
A
#
# COMPACT_ATOMS: atom_id res chain seq x y z
N LEU A 1 -22.48 25.87 -10.55
CA LEU A 1 -21.05 26.10 -10.23
C LEU A 1 -20.22 24.80 -10.16
N MET A 2 -20.80 23.61 -9.94
CA MET A 2 -20.12 22.29 -10.01
C MET A 2 -19.89 21.72 -11.42
N LYS A 3 -20.26 22.43 -12.49
CA LYS A 3 -20.22 21.91 -13.87
C LYS A 3 -18.95 22.27 -14.64
N ASN A 4 -18.14 23.20 -14.11
CA ASN A 4 -16.96 23.75 -14.80
C ASN A 4 -15.61 23.28 -14.23
N TYR A 5 -15.56 22.45 -13.18
CA TYR A 5 -14.29 22.20 -12.46
C TYR A 5 -13.70 20.79 -12.47
N SER A 6 -14.37 19.71 -12.87
CA SER A 6 -13.59 18.47 -13.01
C SER A 6 -14.17 17.38 -13.90
N LYS A 7 -13.87 17.51 -15.19
CA LYS A 7 -13.82 16.37 -16.13
C LYS A 7 -12.43 15.70 -16.14
N ASN A 8 -11.50 16.15 -15.29
CA ASN A 8 -10.08 15.83 -15.37
C ASN A 8 -9.40 15.70 -13.99
N ASP A 9 -10.10 15.31 -12.92
CA ASP A 9 -9.42 15.02 -11.65
C ASP A 9 -8.47 13.86 -11.90
N ASN A 10 -7.19 14.21 -12.05
CA ASN A 10 -6.12 13.27 -12.20
C ASN A 10 -6.07 12.49 -10.88
N PRO A 11 -6.28 11.16 -10.87
CA PRO A 11 -6.30 10.36 -9.65
C PRO A 11 -5.05 10.59 -8.81
N VAL A 12 -3.93 10.88 -9.47
CA VAL A 12 -2.65 11.23 -8.85
C VAL A 12 -2.76 12.50 -8.01
N MET A 13 -3.45 13.54 -8.50
CA MET A 13 -3.68 14.78 -7.74
C MET A 13 -4.57 14.53 -6.53
N LEU A 14 -5.62 13.71 -6.69
CA LEU A 14 -6.51 13.35 -5.59
C LEU A 14 -5.75 12.59 -4.49
N SER A 15 -4.94 11.59 -4.86
CA SER A 15 -4.06 10.88 -3.92
C SER A 15 -3.05 11.82 -3.25
N GLY A 16 -2.50 12.79 -3.99
CA GLY A 16 -1.62 13.83 -3.44
C GLY A 16 -2.28 14.66 -2.33
N TYR A 17 -3.50 15.13 -2.56
CA TYR A 17 -4.26 15.85 -1.53
C TYR A 17 -4.57 14.97 -0.31
N GLN A 18 -4.90 13.70 -0.51
CA GLN A 18 -5.13 12.75 0.58
C GLN A 18 -3.86 12.53 1.41
N PHE A 19 -2.68 12.43 0.80
CA PHE A 19 -1.42 12.29 1.52
C PHE A 19 -1.02 13.54 2.29
N ILE A 20 -1.19 14.73 1.71
CA ILE A 20 -0.89 15.99 2.40
C ILE A 20 -1.81 16.12 3.61
N PHE A 21 -3.12 15.94 3.42
CA PHE A 21 -4.09 16.04 4.50
C PHE A 21 -3.86 14.98 5.57
N GLY A 22 -3.73 13.71 5.18
CA GLY A 22 -3.45 12.60 6.10
C GLY A 22 -2.13 12.77 6.85
N GLY A 23 -1.10 13.29 6.19
CA GLY A 23 0.19 13.62 6.80
C GLY A 23 0.07 14.70 7.86
N ILE A 24 -0.62 15.81 7.56
CA ILE A 24 -0.88 16.89 8.53
C ILE A 24 -1.64 16.35 9.74
N VAL A 25 -2.70 15.58 9.52
CA VAL A 25 -3.49 14.98 10.60
C VAL A 25 -2.63 14.06 11.45
N MET A 26 -1.82 13.18 10.85
CA MET A 26 -0.92 12.30 11.58
C MET A 26 0.13 13.06 12.39
N VAL A 27 0.68 14.16 11.88
CA VAL A 27 1.62 15.02 12.62
C VAL A 27 0.94 15.65 13.83
N ILE A 28 -0.24 16.24 13.66
CA ILE A 28 -0.98 16.88 14.76
C ILE A 28 -1.31 15.86 15.86
N VAL A 29 -1.84 14.69 15.48
CA VAL A 29 -2.16 13.62 16.43
C VAL A 29 -0.90 13.11 17.13
N GLY A 30 0.18 12.91 16.37
CA GLY A 30 1.47 12.48 16.92
C GLY A 30 2.00 13.46 17.97
N LEU A 31 1.89 14.77 17.73
CA LEU A 31 2.29 15.80 18.70
C LEU A 31 1.39 15.80 19.94
N ILE A 32 0.06 15.68 19.78
CA ILE A 32 -0.88 15.61 20.90
C ILE A 32 -0.61 14.38 21.79
N MET A 33 -0.24 13.26 21.17
CA MET A 33 0.11 12.01 21.88
C MET A 33 1.52 12.04 22.48
N GLY A 34 2.26 13.15 22.39
CA GLY A 34 3.58 13.30 22.99
C GLY A 34 4.75 12.85 22.12
N GLY A 35 4.52 12.62 20.81
CA GLY A 35 5.57 12.28 19.84
C GLY A 35 6.61 13.39 19.76
N ARG A 36 7.85 13.08 20.14
CA ARG A 36 9.00 13.98 20.06
C ARG A 36 10.11 13.33 19.25
N ILE A 37 10.65 14.06 18.29
CA ILE A 37 11.78 13.61 17.50
C ILE A 37 13.06 14.08 18.21
N ASN A 38 13.64 13.21 19.03
CA ASN A 38 14.83 13.55 19.81
C ASN A 38 16.14 13.39 19.02
N HIS A 39 16.14 12.55 17.98
CA HIS A 39 17.29 12.34 17.10
C HIS A 39 16.86 12.31 15.64
N ILE A 40 17.36 13.26 14.86
CA ILE A 40 17.25 13.28 13.40
C ILE A 40 18.61 12.91 12.86
N SER A 41 18.74 11.71 12.30
CA SER A 41 19.92 11.31 11.53
C SER A 41 19.66 11.50 10.03
N LEU A 42 20.73 11.77 9.27
CA LEU A 42 20.62 11.84 7.81
C LEU A 42 20.09 10.51 7.23
N SER A 43 20.50 9.38 7.81
CA SER A 43 20.01 8.06 7.40
C SER A 43 18.50 7.90 7.60
N ALA A 44 17.94 8.42 8.69
CA ALA A 44 16.50 8.37 8.95
C ALA A 44 15.71 9.22 7.95
N VAL A 45 16.21 10.42 7.62
CA VAL A 45 15.59 11.29 6.59
C VAL A 45 15.63 10.62 5.22
N LEU A 46 16.76 10.01 4.85
CA LEU A 46 16.89 9.30 3.58
C LEU A 46 15.95 8.08 3.51
N MET A 47 15.82 7.31 4.58
CA MET A 47 14.85 6.20 4.70
C MET A 47 13.40 6.70 4.54
N LEU A 48 13.04 7.80 5.19
CA LEU A 48 11.71 8.40 5.06
C LEU A 48 11.43 8.87 3.63
N LEU A 49 12.39 9.54 2.98
CA LEU A 49 12.26 9.95 1.58
C LEU A 49 12.12 8.75 0.65
N TYR A 50 12.91 7.70 0.86
CA TYR A 50 12.83 6.47 0.08
C TYR A 50 11.43 5.83 0.17
N LEU A 51 10.92 5.65 1.38
CA LEU A 51 9.58 5.08 1.62
C LEU A 51 8.46 5.99 1.07
N ALA A 52 8.60 7.30 1.23
CA ALA A 52 7.64 8.27 0.70
C ALA A 52 7.57 8.22 -0.83
N CYS A 53 8.72 8.16 -1.52
CA CYS A 53 8.78 8.02 -2.98
C CYS A 53 8.15 6.71 -3.46
N ILE A 54 8.49 5.58 -2.82
CA ILE A 54 7.89 4.28 -3.16
C ILE A 54 6.37 4.31 -3.00
N SER A 55 5.88 4.84 -1.87
CA SER A 55 4.44 4.97 -1.61
C SER A 55 3.77 5.87 -2.65
N ALA A 56 4.35 7.04 -2.94
CA ALA A 56 3.81 7.96 -3.93
C ALA A 56 3.67 7.32 -5.31
N VAL A 57 4.68 6.57 -5.77
CA VAL A 57 4.62 5.83 -7.04
C VAL A 57 3.54 4.75 -7.01
N ALA A 58 3.52 3.91 -5.96
CA ALA A 58 2.57 2.81 -5.82
C ALA A 58 1.11 3.30 -5.84
N TYR A 59 0.78 4.31 -5.04
CA TYR A 59 -0.57 4.87 -4.97
C TYR A 59 -0.95 5.68 -6.21
N SER A 60 0.01 6.31 -6.88
CA SER A 60 -0.24 6.97 -8.17
C SER A 60 -0.61 5.95 -9.24
N LEU A 61 0.15 4.86 -9.34
CA LEU A 61 -0.15 3.75 -10.24
C LEU A 61 -1.52 3.15 -9.92
N TRP A 62 -1.80 2.90 -8.64
CA TRP A 62 -3.10 2.40 -8.19
C TRP A 62 -4.25 3.34 -8.62
N GLY A 63 -4.12 4.65 -8.39
CA GLY A 63 -5.10 5.64 -8.81
C GLY A 63 -5.33 5.66 -10.32
N ILE A 64 -4.26 5.55 -11.12
CA ILE A 64 -4.35 5.46 -12.58
C ILE A 64 -5.06 4.17 -13.00
N LEU A 65 -4.74 3.03 -12.38
CA LEU A 65 -5.39 1.75 -12.67
C LEU A 65 -6.89 1.82 -12.36
N LEU A 66 -7.29 2.39 -11.23
CA LEU A 66 -8.69 2.56 -10.83
C LEU A 66 -9.47 3.47 -11.78
N LYS A 67 -8.81 4.46 -12.40
CA LYS A 67 -9.45 5.34 -13.39
C LYS A 67 -9.83 4.60 -14.67
N HIS A 68 -9.04 3.60 -15.06
CA HIS A 68 -9.22 2.91 -16.35
C HIS A 68 -9.85 1.51 -16.23
N ASN A 69 -9.89 0.93 -15.02
CA ASN A 69 -10.36 -0.44 -14.79
C ASN A 69 -11.39 -0.48 -13.66
N PRO A 70 -12.33 -1.44 -13.68
CA PRO A 70 -13.25 -1.63 -12.57
C PRO A 70 -12.47 -1.92 -11.29
N VAL A 71 -12.85 -1.26 -10.19
CA VAL A 71 -12.21 -1.34 -8.86
C VAL A 71 -11.98 -2.80 -8.43
N SER A 72 -12.94 -3.68 -8.72
CA SER A 72 -12.87 -5.11 -8.42
C SER A 72 -11.68 -5.82 -9.07
N LYS A 73 -11.34 -5.47 -10.32
CA LYS A 73 -10.20 -6.09 -11.02
C LYS A 73 -8.88 -5.58 -10.45
N VAL A 74 -8.81 -4.29 -10.12
CA VAL A 74 -7.61 -3.68 -9.54
C VAL A 74 -7.37 -4.18 -8.10
N ALA A 75 -8.43 -4.33 -7.32
CA ALA A 75 -8.38 -4.83 -5.94
C ALA A 75 -7.75 -6.22 -5.83
N ILE A 76 -7.89 -7.06 -6.86
CA ILE A 76 -7.30 -8.41 -6.87
C ILE A 76 -5.77 -8.35 -6.80
N PHE A 77 -5.14 -7.34 -7.42
CA PHE A 77 -3.69 -7.14 -7.33
C PHE A 77 -3.23 -6.77 -5.92
N GLY A 78 -4.10 -6.18 -5.09
CA GLY A 78 -3.80 -5.95 -3.68
C GLY A 78 -3.56 -7.25 -2.92
N PHE A 79 -4.18 -8.35 -3.36
CA PHE A 79 -3.98 -9.66 -2.74
C PHE A 79 -2.69 -10.37 -3.17
N THR A 80 -1.98 -9.85 -4.16
CA THR A 80 -0.62 -10.31 -4.47
C THR A 80 0.40 -9.81 -3.44
N ASN A 81 0.08 -8.78 -2.64
CA ASN A 81 1.00 -8.25 -1.62
C ASN A 81 1.46 -9.32 -0.61
N PRO A 82 0.56 -10.12 0.01
CA PRO A 82 0.98 -11.22 0.88
C PRO A 82 1.84 -12.26 0.18
N VAL A 83 1.51 -12.62 -1.08
CA VAL A 83 2.25 -13.62 -1.86
C VAL A 83 3.69 -13.15 -2.10
N PHE A 84 3.86 -11.95 -2.65
CA PHE A 84 5.19 -11.37 -2.88
C PHE A 84 5.91 -11.09 -1.56
N GLY A 85 5.19 -10.70 -0.51
CA GLY A 85 5.76 -10.52 0.82
C GLY A 85 6.43 -11.78 1.33
N VAL A 86 5.72 -12.91 1.33
CA VAL A 86 6.27 -14.20 1.77
C VAL A 86 7.42 -14.67 0.86
N LEU A 87 7.27 -14.57 -0.46
CA LEU A 87 8.30 -14.99 -1.42
C LEU A 87 9.58 -14.17 -1.30
N LEU A 88 9.47 -12.84 -1.23
CA LEU A 88 10.61 -11.94 -1.09
C LEU A 88 11.27 -12.07 0.29
N SER A 89 10.48 -12.24 1.35
CA SER A 89 11.01 -12.48 2.70
C SER A 89 11.79 -13.79 2.77
N ALA A 90 11.24 -14.89 2.25
CA ALA A 90 11.91 -16.18 2.21
C ALA A 90 13.20 -16.14 1.38
N TRP A 91 13.17 -15.47 0.22
CA TRP A 91 14.37 -15.26 -0.59
C TRP A 91 15.41 -14.44 0.18
N TRP A 92 15.03 -13.30 0.75
CA TRP A 92 15.97 -12.35 1.35
C TRP A 92 16.57 -12.84 2.66
N LEU A 93 15.79 -13.51 3.51
CA LEU A 93 16.30 -14.10 4.76
C LEU A 93 17.10 -15.39 4.53
N GLY A 94 17.00 -16.00 3.34
CA GLY A 94 17.64 -17.29 3.07
C GLY A 94 17.02 -18.44 3.86
N GLU A 95 15.81 -18.25 4.39
CA GLU A 95 15.02 -19.31 5.03
C GLU A 95 14.76 -20.38 3.96
N GLY A 96 15.46 -21.52 4.08
CA GLY A 96 15.18 -22.69 3.25
C GLY A 96 13.73 -23.09 3.42
N SER A 97 13.17 -23.81 2.43
CA SER A 97 11.77 -24.28 2.41
C SER A 97 11.29 -25.01 3.68
N SER A 98 12.20 -25.40 4.58
CA SER A 98 11.94 -25.97 5.89
C SER A 98 11.57 -24.95 7.00
N GLU A 99 12.02 -23.69 6.91
CA GLU A 99 11.73 -22.60 7.88
C GLU A 99 10.58 -21.69 7.45
N LEU A 100 10.17 -21.78 6.18
CA LEU A 100 8.85 -21.38 5.69
C LEU A 100 7.80 -22.23 6.43
N GLY A 101 7.59 -21.92 7.70
CA GLY A 101 6.84 -22.74 8.62
C GLY A 101 5.45 -23.00 8.08
N ILE A 102 4.88 -24.14 8.44
CA ILE A 102 3.52 -24.55 8.06
C ILE A 102 2.51 -23.40 8.23
N ASN A 103 2.70 -22.52 9.21
CA ASN A 103 1.89 -21.31 9.41
C ASN A 103 1.92 -20.32 8.23
N ALA A 104 3.09 -20.05 7.64
CA ALA A 104 3.21 -19.17 6.47
C ALA A 104 2.55 -19.79 5.23
N LEU A 105 2.68 -21.10 5.07
CA LEU A 105 2.02 -21.85 4.00
C LEU A 105 0.48 -21.84 4.18
N ILE A 106 0.00 -22.07 5.39
CA ILE A 106 -1.43 -22.01 5.73
C ILE A 106 -1.99 -20.60 5.51
N ALA A 107 -1.27 -19.56 5.94
CA ALA A 107 -1.66 -18.17 5.72
C ALA A 107 -1.74 -17.85 4.22
N LEU A 108 -0.78 -18.31 3.42
CA LEU A 108 -0.78 -18.13 1.97
C LEU A 108 -1.97 -18.82 1.30
N ILE A 109 -2.29 -20.05 1.72
CA ILE A 109 -3.44 -20.81 1.21
C ILE A 109 -4.75 -20.12 1.60
N LEU A 110 -4.90 -19.70 2.86
CA LEU A 110 -6.09 -18.98 3.35
C LEU A 110 -6.31 -17.67 2.59
N VAL A 111 -5.25 -16.89 2.40
CA VAL A 111 -5.30 -15.66 1.60
C VAL A 111 -5.71 -16.01 0.17
N SER A 112 -5.05 -16.98 -0.48
CA SER A 112 -5.35 -17.40 -1.85
C SER A 112 -6.80 -17.86 -2.04
N ILE A 113 -7.36 -18.60 -1.07
CA ILE A 113 -8.77 -19.01 -1.07
C ILE A 113 -9.68 -17.79 -0.91
N GLY A 114 -9.36 -16.87 0.01
CA GLY A 114 -10.10 -15.61 0.16
C GLY A 114 -10.16 -14.81 -1.13
N ILE A 115 -9.06 -14.74 -1.88
CA ILE A 115 -9.00 -14.12 -3.22
C ILE A 115 -9.97 -14.80 -4.17
N LEU A 116 -9.90 -16.12 -4.28
CA LEU A 116 -10.75 -16.91 -5.18
C LEU A 116 -12.23 -16.68 -4.88
N ILE A 117 -12.64 -16.73 -3.61
CA ILE A 117 -14.04 -16.54 -3.21
C ILE A 117 -14.55 -15.14 -3.58
N VAL A 118 -13.75 -14.10 -3.34
CA VAL A 118 -14.13 -12.71 -3.66
C VAL A 118 -14.18 -12.48 -5.17
N ASN A 119 -13.27 -13.10 -5.93
CA ASN A 119 -13.19 -12.95 -7.38
C ASN A 119 -14.30 -13.74 -8.11
N VAL A 120 -14.62 -14.95 -7.65
CA VAL A 120 -15.64 -15.82 -8.27
C VAL A 120 -17.05 -15.25 -8.08
N ARG A 121 -17.34 -14.52 -6.98
CA ARG A 121 -18.66 -13.91 -6.73
C ARG A 121 -18.99 -12.67 -7.58
N LYS A 122 -18.07 -12.23 -8.43
CA LYS A 122 -18.24 -11.00 -9.24
C LYS A 122 -18.28 -11.23 -10.75
N GLN A 123 -18.30 -12.50 -11.19
CA GLN A 123 -18.88 -12.85 -12.50
C GLN A 123 -20.40 -12.93 -12.36
#